data_AF-A0A166UA22-F1
#
_entry.id   AF-A0A166UA22-F1
#
_cell.length_a   1.000
_cell.length_b   1.000
_cell.length_c   1.000
_cell.angle_alpha   90.00
_cell.angle_beta   90.00
_cell.angle_gamma   90.00
#
_symmetry.space_group_name_H-M   'P 1'
#
loop_
_entity.id
_entity.type
_entity.pdbx_description
1 polymer ?
#
loop_
_entity_poly.entity_id
_entity_poly.type
_entity_poly.pdbx_seq_one_letter_code
_entity_poly.pdbx_strand_id
1 'polypeptide(L)'
;MKSKLLLSASLIIAGQLHASPLSLKLKTKSPLQLTDSPIVFALNKDTKQLERIDLSNGQSTVIQATEHSRGFHFGQVASHRDVQAFILDEKGVYLATEKSITRIVESDSLLTRLQVDDFKKIDFVLDVNDDGLSDIYLPGFTHSELYVQQKDGQFNKYRFKYSLPLRAHSYQDGMEVSTNFKSLPTVHDFDKDGNLDLVFRTRENVSVLYANKTGFNKKVEHVYLPTSFGKTPDNAIRTTHELLDINKDGHLDLITRTQPITEGISGLEAQINYDLYLGQPKGFNSGAIKLPHTIGAGGMRIEHDFDGDGLLDLQTLSVDIGLTTIAAMALGGGKTDVDVEMHFFKQHPHTLFAKQPSTEKEVELEIDMKRSMRGIPFYTGDLNGDKKQDIVFKSGDKTLNIYYGASSNLLNKERKKISRKLPENANDIVLVDIDGNGKEDFIFKYADENGQARLETLLN
;
A
#
# COMPACT_ATOMS: atom_id res chain seq x y z
N MET A 1 -2.03 -12.50 -69.11
CA MET A 1 -1.25 -12.77 -67.87
C MET A 1 -1.88 -12.00 -66.73
N LYS A 2 -2.58 -12.67 -65.81
CA LYS A 2 -3.09 -12.09 -64.55
C LYS A 2 -2.69 -13.04 -63.43
N SER A 3 -1.68 -12.66 -62.64
CA SER A 3 -1.28 -13.40 -61.44
C SER A 3 -2.16 -12.97 -60.27
N LYS A 4 -2.91 -13.93 -59.69
CA LYS A 4 -3.55 -13.76 -58.39
C LYS A 4 -2.47 -13.98 -57.31
N LEU A 5 -2.22 -12.95 -56.50
CA LEU A 5 -1.47 -13.09 -55.26
C LEU A 5 -2.46 -13.62 -54.20
N LEU A 6 -2.22 -14.82 -53.69
CA LEU A 6 -2.90 -15.38 -52.52
C LEU A 6 -2.16 -14.84 -51.29
N LEU A 7 -2.79 -13.94 -50.55
CA LEU A 7 -2.31 -13.50 -49.24
C LEU A 7 -2.75 -14.56 -48.21
N SER A 8 -1.81 -15.34 -47.70
CA SER A 8 -2.01 -16.24 -46.57
C SER A 8 -2.20 -15.43 -45.30
N ALA A 9 -3.42 -15.37 -44.79
CA ALA A 9 -3.71 -14.86 -43.46
C ALA A 9 -3.26 -15.89 -42.42
N SER A 10 -2.11 -15.65 -41.80
CA SER A 10 -1.68 -16.38 -40.61
C SER A 10 -2.49 -15.87 -39.43
N LEU A 11 -3.47 -16.67 -39.00
CA LEU A 11 -4.17 -16.47 -37.74
C LEU A 11 -3.20 -16.88 -36.61
N ILE A 12 -2.55 -15.90 -35.96
CA ILE A 12 -1.81 -16.17 -34.72
C ILE A 12 -2.87 -16.27 -33.62
N ILE A 13 -3.23 -17.50 -33.25
CA ILE A 13 -3.95 -17.77 -32.02
C ILE A 13 -2.93 -17.58 -30.89
N ALA A 14 -2.96 -16.43 -30.22
CA ALA A 14 -2.21 -16.22 -28.99
C ALA A 14 -2.83 -17.11 -27.91
N GLY A 15 -2.31 -18.34 -27.77
CA GLY A 15 -2.59 -19.15 -26.60
C GLY A 15 -1.93 -18.50 -25.39
N GLN A 16 -2.70 -18.26 -24.32
CA GLN A 16 -2.15 -17.82 -23.04
C GLN A 16 -1.11 -18.86 -22.60
N LEU A 17 0.18 -18.48 -22.56
CA LEU A 17 1.22 -19.34 -22.01
C LEU A 17 1.07 -19.37 -20.50
N HIS A 18 0.68 -20.52 -19.97
CA HIS A 18 0.76 -20.79 -18.54
C HIS A 18 2.17 -21.30 -18.22
N ALA A 19 2.88 -20.62 -17.32
CA ALA A 19 4.07 -21.21 -16.72
C ALA A 19 3.65 -22.42 -15.87
N SER A 20 4.55 -23.40 -15.73
CA SER A 20 4.27 -24.55 -14.85
C SER A 20 4.03 -24.05 -13.42
N PRO A 21 3.04 -24.61 -12.69
CA PRO A 21 2.78 -24.19 -11.32
C PRO A 21 4.01 -24.34 -10.43
N LEU A 22 4.33 -23.30 -9.65
CA LEU A 22 5.45 -23.29 -8.71
C LEU A 22 4.96 -23.68 -7.32
N SER A 23 5.35 -24.84 -6.81
CA SER A 23 5.07 -25.22 -5.43
C SER A 23 5.93 -24.44 -4.46
N LEU A 24 5.32 -23.84 -3.44
CA LEU A 24 6.08 -23.18 -2.37
C LEU A 24 6.76 -24.24 -1.49
N LYS A 25 8.01 -23.97 -1.11
CA LYS A 25 8.76 -24.79 -0.16
C LYS A 25 8.23 -24.62 1.26
N LEU A 26 7.66 -23.46 1.58
CA LEU A 26 7.04 -23.21 2.88
C LEU A 26 5.54 -23.49 2.87
N LYS A 27 5.01 -23.92 4.01
CA LYS A 27 3.55 -24.02 4.23
C LYS A 27 3.03 -22.69 4.75
N THR A 28 2.11 -22.05 4.04
CA THR A 28 1.48 -20.82 4.49
C THR A 28 0.11 -20.57 3.87
N LYS A 29 -0.76 -19.93 4.66
CA LYS A 29 -1.98 -19.28 4.19
C LYS A 29 -1.87 -17.75 4.12
N SER A 30 -0.76 -17.17 4.58
CA SER A 30 -0.52 -15.72 4.53
C SER A 30 -0.39 -15.23 3.09
N PRO A 31 -0.98 -14.08 2.72
CA PRO A 31 -0.80 -13.47 1.41
C PRO A 31 0.68 -13.30 1.03
N LEU A 32 0.95 -13.33 -0.28
CA LEU A 32 2.27 -12.99 -0.80
C LEU A 32 2.62 -11.55 -0.41
N GLN A 33 3.90 -11.32 -0.14
CA GLN A 33 4.46 -10.00 0.10
C GLN A 33 5.15 -9.55 -1.19
N LEU A 34 4.62 -8.50 -1.80
CA LEU A 34 5.06 -8.01 -3.11
C LEU A 34 6.21 -7.02 -2.99
N THR A 35 7.03 -6.95 -4.03
CA THR A 35 8.04 -5.91 -4.23
C THR A 35 7.78 -5.25 -5.58
N ASP A 36 8.46 -4.15 -5.87
CA ASP A 36 8.37 -3.48 -7.19
C ASP A 36 9.23 -4.20 -8.25
N SER A 37 9.37 -5.52 -8.12
CA SER A 37 10.17 -6.38 -8.99
C SER A 37 9.55 -7.79 -9.08
N PRO A 38 10.05 -8.66 -9.99
CA PRO A 38 9.65 -10.08 -10.06
C PRO A 38 9.98 -10.91 -8.81
N ILE A 39 10.66 -10.33 -7.82
CA ILE A 39 10.92 -10.99 -6.53
C ILE A 39 9.71 -10.81 -5.61
N VAL A 40 9.19 -11.91 -5.10
CA VAL A 40 8.12 -11.91 -4.08
C VAL A 40 8.52 -12.74 -2.87
N PHE A 41 7.87 -12.50 -1.74
CA PHE A 41 8.12 -13.27 -0.53
C PHE A 41 6.83 -13.95 -0.04
N ALA A 42 6.93 -15.24 0.27
CA ALA A 42 5.91 -15.93 1.03
C ALA A 42 6.30 -15.97 2.52
N LEU A 43 5.32 -15.88 3.43
CA LEU A 43 5.54 -15.73 4.87
C LEU A 43 4.85 -16.85 5.66
N ASN A 44 5.59 -17.59 6.48
CA ASN A 44 5.00 -18.35 7.59
C ASN A 44 5.26 -17.60 8.89
N LYS A 45 4.18 -17.13 9.51
CA LYS A 45 4.22 -16.31 10.73
C LYS A 45 4.60 -17.14 11.96
N ASP A 46 4.11 -18.38 12.02
CA ASP A 46 4.23 -19.27 13.17
C ASP A 46 5.66 -19.82 13.28
N THR A 47 6.22 -20.26 12.15
CA THR A 47 7.60 -20.80 12.08
C THR A 47 8.65 -19.72 11.84
N LYS A 48 8.23 -18.45 11.71
CA LYS A 48 9.08 -17.30 11.39
C LYS A 48 9.97 -17.55 10.16
N GLN A 49 9.35 -17.96 9.06
CA GLN A 49 10.04 -18.24 7.80
C GLN A 49 9.59 -17.29 6.71
N LEU A 50 10.54 -16.90 5.86
CA LEU A 50 10.27 -16.29 4.56
C LEU A 50 10.72 -17.25 3.47
N GLU A 51 10.05 -17.26 2.32
CA GLU A 51 10.61 -17.81 1.09
C GLU A 51 10.71 -16.68 0.09
N ARG A 52 11.94 -16.34 -0.28
CA ARG A 52 12.23 -15.43 -1.39
C ARG A 52 12.02 -16.20 -2.68
N ILE A 53 11.18 -15.70 -3.57
CA ILE A 53 10.78 -16.36 -4.81
C ILE A 53 11.09 -15.40 -5.96
N ASP A 54 11.88 -15.85 -6.92
CA ASP A 54 12.09 -15.17 -8.19
C ASP A 54 11.11 -15.74 -9.22
N LEU A 55 10.11 -14.95 -9.58
CA LEU A 55 9.06 -15.39 -10.50
C LEU A 55 9.53 -15.52 -11.94
N SER A 56 10.63 -14.85 -12.32
CA SER A 56 11.14 -14.86 -13.69
C SER A 56 11.76 -16.22 -14.07
N ASN A 57 12.30 -16.94 -13.09
CA ASN A 57 12.97 -18.23 -13.29
C ASN A 57 12.46 -19.36 -12.38
N GLY A 58 11.54 -19.06 -11.47
CA GLY A 58 10.93 -20.01 -10.55
C GLY A 58 11.86 -20.50 -9.43
N GLN A 59 13.03 -19.88 -9.25
CA GLN A 59 13.93 -20.21 -8.14
C GLN A 59 13.39 -19.63 -6.84
N SER A 60 13.57 -20.37 -5.74
CA SER A 60 13.18 -19.90 -4.43
C SER A 60 14.15 -20.34 -3.34
N THR A 61 14.25 -19.54 -2.27
CA THR A 61 15.09 -19.84 -1.12
C THR A 61 14.35 -19.55 0.18
N VAL A 62 14.30 -20.53 1.08
CA VAL A 62 13.70 -20.38 2.41
C VAL A 62 14.72 -19.75 3.35
N ILE A 63 14.32 -18.66 3.97
CA ILE A 63 15.04 -17.91 4.99
C ILE A 63 14.38 -18.21 6.33
N GLN A 64 15.13 -18.86 7.22
CA GLN A 64 14.69 -19.11 8.59
C GLN A 64 15.10 -17.93 9.47
N ALA A 65 14.12 -17.17 9.98
CA ALA A 65 14.37 -16.16 10.99
C ALA A 65 14.59 -16.83 12.36
N THR A 66 15.17 -16.08 13.30
CA THR A 66 15.44 -16.58 14.66
C THR A 66 14.20 -16.47 15.54
N GLU A 67 14.18 -17.19 16.66
CA GLU A 67 13.10 -17.08 17.65
C GLU A 67 12.95 -15.66 18.21
N HIS A 68 14.04 -14.88 18.23
CA HIS A 68 14.02 -13.50 18.70
C HIS A 68 13.61 -12.47 17.64
N SER A 69 13.45 -12.90 16.39
CA SER A 69 13.00 -12.03 15.30
C SER A 69 11.60 -11.47 15.58
N ARG A 70 11.48 -10.15 15.42
CA ARG A 70 10.28 -9.34 15.65
C ARG A 70 9.49 -9.06 14.38
N GLY A 71 10.14 -9.06 13.23
CA GLY A 71 9.48 -8.83 11.97
C GLY A 71 10.47 -8.71 10.83
N PHE A 72 9.97 -8.32 9.67
CA PHE A 72 10.80 -8.19 8.48
C PHE A 72 10.33 -7.04 7.60
N HIS A 73 11.20 -6.66 6.68
CA HIS A 73 10.88 -5.89 5.49
C HIS A 73 11.76 -6.41 4.34
N PHE A 74 11.69 -5.78 3.18
CA PHE A 74 12.53 -6.07 2.03
C PHE A 74 12.99 -4.77 1.38
N GLY A 75 14.07 -4.83 0.62
CA GLY A 75 14.56 -3.68 -0.12
C GLY A 75 15.84 -3.95 -0.88
N GLN A 76 16.31 -2.91 -1.56
CA GLN A 76 17.52 -2.93 -2.38
C GLN A 76 18.76 -2.72 -1.50
N VAL A 77 19.78 -3.56 -1.68
CA VAL A 77 21.07 -3.40 -1.00
C VAL A 77 22.18 -3.25 -2.02
N ALA A 78 23.19 -2.43 -1.72
CA ALA A 78 24.30 -2.16 -2.64
C ALA A 78 25.06 -3.43 -3.06
N SER A 79 25.08 -4.44 -2.18
CA SER A 79 25.77 -5.72 -2.41
C SER A 79 25.03 -6.69 -3.33
N HIS A 80 23.76 -6.44 -3.66
CA HIS A 80 22.93 -7.33 -4.48
C HIS A 80 22.20 -6.54 -5.55
N ARG A 81 21.86 -7.19 -6.67
CA ARG A 81 21.05 -6.55 -7.73
C ARG A 81 19.56 -6.66 -7.45
N ASP A 82 19.16 -7.76 -6.83
CA ASP A 82 17.75 -8.03 -6.56
C ASP A 82 17.40 -7.72 -5.11
N VAL A 83 16.11 -7.47 -4.88
CA VAL A 83 15.53 -7.24 -3.56
C VAL A 83 15.88 -8.37 -2.59
N GLN A 84 16.34 -7.98 -1.40
CA GLN A 84 16.67 -8.88 -0.28
C GLN A 84 15.75 -8.63 0.91
N ALA A 85 15.68 -9.59 1.84
CA ALA A 85 14.93 -9.43 3.07
C ALA A 85 15.79 -8.79 4.17
N PHE A 86 15.18 -7.92 4.96
CA PHE A 86 15.70 -7.42 6.22
C PHE A 86 14.91 -8.04 7.37
N ILE A 87 15.60 -8.63 8.34
CA ILE A 87 15.00 -9.18 9.55
C ILE A 87 15.29 -8.24 10.71
N LEU A 88 14.24 -7.80 11.40
CA LEU A 88 14.32 -7.02 12.61
C LEU A 88 14.30 -7.96 13.82
N ASP A 89 15.28 -7.85 14.71
CA ASP A 89 15.33 -8.55 15.99
C ASP A 89 15.50 -7.55 17.15
N GLU A 90 15.74 -8.04 18.36
CA GLU A 90 15.99 -7.26 19.57
C GLU A 90 17.33 -6.51 19.62
N LYS A 91 18.27 -6.85 18.73
CA LYS A 91 19.62 -6.25 18.65
C LYS A 91 19.79 -5.33 17.45
N GLY A 92 18.85 -5.30 16.50
CA GLY A 92 18.86 -4.42 15.35
C GLY A 92 18.31 -5.07 14.08
N VAL A 93 18.95 -4.79 12.94
CA VAL A 93 18.50 -5.25 11.62
C VAL A 93 19.56 -6.13 10.96
N TYR A 94 19.11 -7.23 10.38
CA TYR A 94 19.92 -8.23 9.71
C TYR A 94 19.54 -8.28 8.24
N LEU A 95 20.54 -8.30 7.38
CA LEU A 95 20.37 -8.62 5.96
C LEU A 95 20.30 -10.14 5.82
N ALA A 96 19.19 -10.64 5.29
CA ALA A 96 18.98 -12.04 4.97
C ALA A 96 19.09 -12.26 3.46
N THR A 97 20.12 -13.01 3.08
CA THR A 97 20.39 -13.44 1.70
C THR A 97 20.20 -14.94 1.58
N GLU A 98 20.37 -15.49 0.38
CA GLU A 98 20.33 -16.94 0.17
C GLU A 98 21.42 -17.71 0.92
N LYS A 99 22.52 -17.05 1.26
CA LYS A 99 23.72 -17.69 1.85
C LYS A 99 23.90 -17.42 3.33
N SER A 100 23.42 -16.27 3.81
CA SER A 100 23.69 -15.82 5.17
C SER A 100 22.67 -14.81 5.68
N ILE A 101 22.52 -14.78 7.00
CA ILE A 101 21.82 -13.74 7.74
C ILE A 101 22.87 -13.00 8.58
N THR A 102 23.12 -11.73 8.26
CA THR A 102 24.20 -10.93 8.88
C THR A 102 23.65 -9.64 9.45
N ARG A 103 24.01 -9.30 10.68
CA ARG A 103 23.61 -8.04 11.30
C ARG A 103 24.29 -6.87 10.59
N ILE A 104 23.50 -5.92 10.10
CA ILE A 104 23.97 -4.73 9.37
C ILE A 104 23.74 -3.44 10.17
N VAL A 105 22.78 -3.44 11.10
CA VAL A 105 22.48 -2.32 11.98
C VAL A 105 22.36 -2.84 13.41
N GLU A 106 23.01 -2.17 14.35
CA GLU A 106 22.85 -2.39 15.78
C GLU A 106 22.02 -1.25 16.38
N SER A 107 20.91 -1.58 17.06
CA SER A 107 19.98 -0.57 17.58
C SER A 107 19.13 -1.10 18.73
N ASP A 108 18.89 -0.25 19.73
CA ASP A 108 17.95 -0.48 20.83
C ASP A 108 16.67 0.37 20.69
N SER A 109 16.22 0.61 19.44
CA SER A 109 15.06 1.44 19.10
C SER A 109 13.72 0.92 19.68
N LEU A 110 12.63 1.66 19.42
CA LEU A 110 11.29 1.20 19.80
C LEU A 110 10.97 -0.15 19.16
N LEU A 111 11.29 -0.31 17.88
CA LEU A 111 10.91 -1.49 17.10
C LEU A 111 11.64 -2.77 17.57
N THR A 112 12.89 -2.66 18.04
CA THR A 112 13.64 -3.81 18.57
C THR A 112 13.12 -4.27 19.94
N ARG A 113 12.44 -3.38 20.65
CA ARG A 113 11.78 -3.66 21.94
C ARG A 113 10.33 -4.11 21.82
N LEU A 114 9.76 -4.11 20.62
CA LEU A 114 8.39 -4.55 20.41
C LEU A 114 8.25 -6.01 20.80
N GLN A 115 7.30 -6.28 21.69
CA GLN A 115 6.74 -7.62 21.79
C GLN A 115 5.74 -7.77 20.65
N VAL A 116 5.99 -8.74 19.80
CA VAL A 116 5.08 -9.12 18.72
C VAL A 116 4.62 -10.54 18.98
N ASP A 117 3.33 -10.77 18.80
CA ASP A 117 2.78 -12.12 18.88
C ASP A 117 3.14 -12.93 17.62
N ASP A 118 3.14 -12.25 16.45
CA ASP A 118 3.39 -12.85 15.14
C ASP A 118 4.59 -12.23 14.43
N PHE A 119 5.36 -13.06 13.73
CA PHE A 119 6.35 -12.59 12.76
C PHE A 119 5.63 -12.03 11.52
N LYS A 120 5.78 -10.72 11.29
CA LYS A 120 5.05 -9.97 10.25
C LYS A 120 5.91 -8.89 9.61
N LYS A 121 5.44 -8.36 8.48
CA LYS A 121 6.05 -7.19 7.85
C LYS A 121 5.91 -5.98 8.78
N ILE A 122 6.99 -5.24 8.97
CA ILE A 122 7.05 -3.99 9.74
C ILE A 122 7.71 -2.94 8.86
N ASP A 123 7.08 -1.79 8.68
CA ASP A 123 7.62 -0.74 7.81
C ASP A 123 8.76 0.00 8.51
N PHE A 124 10.01 -0.30 8.13
CA PHE A 124 11.22 0.38 8.63
C PHE A 124 12.24 0.65 7.52
N VAL A 125 11.87 0.40 6.27
CA VAL A 125 12.73 0.57 5.08
C VAL A 125 12.12 1.62 4.16
N LEU A 126 12.95 2.52 3.66
CA LEU A 126 12.62 3.61 2.75
C LEU A 126 13.89 4.05 2.02
N ASP A 127 13.79 4.82 0.95
CA ASP A 127 14.93 5.49 0.31
C ASP A 127 14.81 6.99 0.61
N VAL A 128 15.70 7.53 1.46
CA VAL A 128 15.61 8.93 1.92
C VAL A 128 16.35 9.91 1.03
N ASN A 129 17.22 9.41 0.14
CA ASN A 129 18.08 10.23 -0.70
C ASN A 129 17.89 9.97 -2.21
N ASP A 130 16.89 9.15 -2.56
CA ASP A 130 16.49 8.79 -3.93
C ASP A 130 17.67 8.22 -4.74
N ASP A 131 18.52 7.40 -4.09
CA ASP A 131 19.68 6.78 -4.73
C ASP A 131 19.42 5.33 -5.21
N GLY A 132 18.19 4.83 -4.98
CA GLY A 132 17.73 3.49 -5.32
C GLY A 132 18.13 2.43 -4.31
N LEU A 133 18.84 2.78 -3.23
CA LEU A 133 19.19 1.89 -2.14
C LEU A 133 18.22 2.05 -0.97
N SER A 134 18.00 0.95 -0.26
CA SER A 134 17.13 0.95 0.91
C SER A 134 17.87 1.39 2.16
N ASP A 135 17.35 2.43 2.80
CA ASP A 135 17.74 2.93 4.10
C ASP A 135 16.88 2.32 5.22
N ILE A 136 17.34 2.46 6.45
CA ILE A 136 16.67 1.90 7.63
C ILE A 136 16.27 3.03 8.59
N TYR A 137 14.96 3.21 8.78
CA TYR A 137 14.41 4.14 9.78
C TYR A 137 13.89 3.37 11.00
N LEU A 138 14.48 3.66 12.16
CA LEU A 138 14.13 3.05 13.43
C LEU A 138 13.63 4.12 14.41
N PRO A 139 12.30 4.23 14.61
CA PRO A 139 11.73 5.21 15.53
C PRO A 139 12.06 4.88 16.98
N GLY A 140 12.15 5.91 17.81
CA GLY A 140 12.26 5.77 19.26
C GLY A 140 11.35 6.75 20.00
N PHE A 141 11.23 6.57 21.32
CA PHE A 141 10.34 7.41 22.14
C PHE A 141 10.78 8.88 22.23
N THR A 142 12.09 9.12 22.22
CA THR A 142 12.67 10.47 22.34
C THR A 142 13.59 10.82 21.18
N HIS A 143 14.25 9.82 20.61
CA HIS A 143 15.15 9.96 19.49
C HIS A 143 14.86 8.85 18.50
N SER A 144 14.84 9.19 17.22
CA SER A 144 14.83 8.22 16.15
C SER A 144 16.23 8.05 15.58
N GLU A 145 16.47 6.90 14.96
CA GLU A 145 17.70 6.59 14.26
C GLU A 145 17.38 6.35 12.78
N LEU A 146 18.23 6.87 11.90
CA LEU A 146 18.16 6.68 10.47
C LEU A 146 19.54 6.20 10.00
N TYR A 147 19.56 5.13 9.24
CA TYR A 147 20.77 4.54 8.68
C TYR A 147 20.66 4.62 7.17
N VAL A 148 21.45 5.52 6.57
CA VAL A 148 21.45 5.76 5.12
C VAL A 148 22.51 4.90 4.47
N GLN A 149 22.10 3.98 3.60
CA GLN A 149 22.99 3.06 2.92
C GLN A 149 23.89 3.81 1.94
N GLN A 150 25.14 3.37 1.84
CA GLN A 150 26.12 3.92 0.92
C GLN A 150 26.40 2.90 -0.19
N LYS A 151 26.95 3.36 -1.32
CA LYS A 151 27.24 2.50 -2.48
C LYS A 151 28.25 1.38 -2.20
N ASP A 152 29.02 1.48 -1.12
CA ASP A 152 29.94 0.43 -0.65
C ASP A 152 29.28 -0.58 0.30
N GLY A 153 27.98 -0.42 0.58
CA GLY A 153 27.19 -1.25 1.49
C GLY A 153 27.26 -0.86 2.97
N GLN A 154 28.03 0.17 3.33
CA GLN A 154 28.06 0.70 4.70
C GLN A 154 26.87 1.63 4.95
N PHE A 155 26.61 1.96 6.22
CA PHE A 155 25.52 2.84 6.62
C PHE A 155 26.03 4.08 7.36
N ASN A 156 25.57 5.26 6.92
CA ASN A 156 25.72 6.50 7.68
C ASN A 156 24.59 6.62 8.70
N LYS A 157 24.94 6.71 9.99
CA LYS A 157 23.96 6.81 11.09
C LYS A 157 23.65 8.27 11.43
N TYR A 158 22.36 8.60 11.37
CA TYR A 158 21.79 9.85 11.87
C TYR A 158 20.91 9.59 13.08
N ARG A 159 20.95 10.51 14.05
CA ARG A 159 20.12 10.46 15.25
C ARG A 159 19.54 11.84 15.52
N PHE A 160 18.22 11.91 15.65
CA PHE A 160 17.51 13.18 15.83
C PHE A 160 16.41 13.06 16.86
N LYS A 161 16.07 14.19 17.48
CA LYS A 161 15.00 14.26 18.47
C LYS A 161 13.65 14.30 17.77
N TYR A 162 12.83 13.29 18.02
CA TYR A 162 11.43 13.24 17.63
C TYR A 162 10.65 12.52 18.72
N SER A 163 9.72 13.22 19.35
CA SER A 163 8.87 12.65 20.38
C SER A 163 7.62 12.10 19.72
N LEU A 164 7.50 10.77 19.68
CA LEU A 164 6.29 10.14 19.17
C LEU A 164 5.08 10.57 20.03
N PRO A 165 3.92 10.86 19.42
CA PRO A 165 2.70 11.10 20.17
C PRO A 165 2.29 9.81 20.89
N LEU A 166 2.46 9.79 22.21
CA LEU A 166 2.03 8.71 23.08
C LEU A 166 0.66 9.08 23.68
N ARG A 167 -0.23 8.10 23.76
CA ARG A 167 -1.48 8.18 24.51
C ARG A 167 -1.33 7.32 25.76
N ALA A 168 -1.64 7.87 26.91
CA ALA A 168 -1.67 7.12 28.16
C ALA A 168 -3.13 6.98 28.61
N HIS A 169 -3.50 5.76 28.99
CA HIS A 169 -4.75 5.48 29.68
C HIS A 169 -4.43 4.89 31.05
N SER A 170 -4.93 5.53 32.10
CA SER A 170 -4.74 5.05 33.47
C SER A 170 -5.95 4.21 33.87
N TYR A 171 -5.70 2.97 34.24
CA TYR A 171 -6.64 2.06 34.90
C TYR A 171 -6.36 2.04 36.42
N GLN A 172 -7.26 1.45 37.21
CA GLN A 172 -7.08 1.35 38.67
C GLN A 172 -5.81 0.56 39.05
N ASP A 173 -5.42 -0.43 38.24
CA ASP A 173 -4.29 -1.34 38.52
C ASP A 173 -3.06 -1.09 37.63
N GLY A 174 -3.02 -0.03 36.82
CA GLY A 174 -1.88 0.25 35.97
C GLY A 174 -2.09 1.37 34.94
N MET A 175 -1.01 1.74 34.25
CA MET A 175 -1.03 2.71 33.14
C MET A 175 -0.70 1.99 31.84
N GLU A 176 -1.59 2.06 30.86
CA GLU A 176 -1.34 1.62 29.50
C GLU A 176 -0.84 2.80 28.67
N VAL A 177 0.29 2.64 28.01
CA VAL A 177 0.80 3.62 27.04
C VAL A 177 0.70 3.01 25.66
N SER A 178 -0.10 3.62 24.80
CA SER A 178 -0.29 3.23 23.41
C SER A 178 0.16 4.33 22.47
N THR A 179 0.53 3.96 21.26
CA THR A 179 0.81 4.92 20.18
C THR A 179 0.26 4.36 18.88
N ASN A 180 -0.22 5.25 18.02
CA ASN A 180 -0.67 4.91 16.68
C ASN A 180 0.07 5.83 15.73
N PHE A 181 1.22 5.37 15.24
CA PHE A 181 2.06 6.09 14.29
C PHE A 181 2.24 5.26 13.04
N LYS A 182 2.28 5.92 11.87
CA LYS A 182 2.91 5.35 10.69
C LYS A 182 4.41 5.40 10.95
N SER A 183 5.09 4.27 10.84
CA SER A 183 6.52 4.20 11.16
C SER A 183 7.36 4.95 10.15
N LEU A 184 7.00 5.00 8.88
CA LEU A 184 7.79 5.72 7.88
C LEU A 184 7.30 7.17 7.68
N PRO A 185 8.22 8.14 7.59
CA PRO A 185 7.92 9.47 7.05
C PRO A 185 7.68 9.42 5.54
N THR A 186 7.04 10.46 5.00
CA THR A 186 7.07 10.77 3.57
C THR A 186 8.41 11.46 3.26
N VAL A 187 9.12 11.01 2.22
CA VAL A 187 10.35 11.65 1.73
C VAL A 187 9.98 12.68 0.67
N HIS A 188 10.31 13.96 0.88
CA HIS A 188 9.94 15.05 -0.03
C HIS A 188 10.77 16.31 0.23
N ASP A 189 11.09 17.08 -0.82
CA ASP A 189 11.68 18.43 -0.68
C ASP A 189 10.61 19.44 -0.22
N PHE A 190 10.37 19.52 1.09
CA PHE A 190 9.22 20.21 1.66
C PHE A 190 9.39 21.74 1.65
N ASP A 191 10.63 22.22 1.71
CA ASP A 191 10.94 23.64 1.65
C ASP A 191 11.55 24.16 0.35
N LYS A 192 11.64 23.30 -0.67
CA LYS A 192 12.15 23.61 -2.01
C LYS A 192 13.60 24.05 -2.00
N ASP A 193 14.41 23.48 -1.11
CA ASP A 193 15.85 23.76 -1.03
C ASP A 193 16.70 22.79 -1.89
N GLY A 194 16.05 21.81 -2.53
CA GLY A 194 16.67 20.80 -3.38
C GLY A 194 17.17 19.57 -2.63
N ASN A 195 17.00 19.49 -1.31
CA ASN A 195 17.29 18.30 -0.52
C ASN A 195 15.98 17.60 -0.11
N LEU A 196 16.00 16.28 -0.02
CA LEU A 196 14.83 15.51 0.41
C LEU A 196 14.71 15.51 1.94
N ASP A 197 13.59 16.01 2.45
CA ASP A 197 13.26 16.04 3.88
C ASP A 197 12.46 14.81 4.30
N LEU A 198 12.37 14.58 5.62
CA LEU A 198 11.47 13.57 6.19
C LEU A 198 10.23 14.24 6.80
N VAL A 199 9.09 14.04 6.17
CA VAL A 199 7.80 14.60 6.58
C VAL A 199 7.00 13.55 7.36
N PHE A 200 6.88 13.76 8.66
CA PHE A 200 6.13 12.93 9.58
C PHE A 200 4.67 13.37 9.65
N ARG A 201 3.75 12.42 9.49
CA ARG A 201 2.32 12.62 9.65
C ARG A 201 1.77 11.80 10.81
N THR A 202 1.04 12.46 11.69
CA THR A 202 0.21 11.82 12.72
C THR A 202 -1.25 12.19 12.46
N ARG A 203 -2.20 11.63 13.21
CA ARG A 203 -3.62 11.96 13.05
C ARG A 203 -3.94 13.46 13.18
N GLU A 204 -3.10 14.23 13.88
CA GLU A 204 -3.43 15.61 14.26
C GLU A 204 -2.29 16.60 14.00
N ASN A 205 -1.13 16.12 13.53
CA ASN A 205 0.07 16.95 13.32
C ASN A 205 0.83 16.52 12.06
N VAL A 206 1.48 17.49 11.43
CA VAL A 206 2.54 17.29 10.44
C VAL A 206 3.83 17.90 10.99
N SER A 207 4.95 17.24 10.78
CA SER A 207 6.26 17.70 11.25
C SER A 207 7.36 17.29 10.29
N VAL A 208 8.45 18.04 10.22
CA VAL A 208 9.48 17.85 9.20
C VAL A 208 10.86 17.79 9.85
N LEU A 209 11.66 16.81 9.45
CA LEU A 209 13.10 16.82 9.66
C LEU A 209 13.75 17.34 8.38
N TYR A 210 14.16 18.60 8.39
CA TYR A 210 14.82 19.18 7.23
C TYR A 210 16.20 18.55 7.00
N ALA A 211 16.49 18.27 5.75
CA ALA A 211 17.81 17.91 5.28
C ALA A 211 18.75 19.14 5.30
N ASN A 212 20.05 18.87 5.22
CA ASN A 212 21.08 19.90 5.08
C ASN A 212 22.30 19.29 4.37
N LYS A 213 23.32 20.12 4.11
CA LYS A 213 24.55 19.71 3.41
C LYS A 213 25.30 18.52 4.03
N THR A 214 25.03 18.16 5.28
CA THR A 214 25.66 17.06 6.02
C THR A 214 24.73 15.88 6.27
N GLY A 215 23.51 15.89 5.72
CA GLY A 215 22.47 14.89 5.94
C GLY A 215 21.20 15.54 6.47
N PHE A 216 20.95 15.43 7.78
CA PHE A 216 19.72 15.93 8.41
C PHE A 216 19.96 16.85 9.60
N ASN A 217 19.00 17.73 9.88
CA ASN A 217 18.96 18.52 11.10
C ASN A 217 18.80 17.61 12.34
N LYS A 218 19.08 18.16 13.54
CA LYS A 218 19.03 17.38 14.79
C LYS A 218 17.64 17.31 15.44
N LYS A 219 16.68 18.11 14.95
CA LYS A 219 15.36 18.28 15.55
C LYS A 219 14.30 18.35 14.46
N VAL A 220 13.18 17.67 14.72
CA VAL A 220 11.96 17.78 13.93
C VAL A 220 11.21 19.08 14.26
N GLU A 221 10.72 19.78 13.24
CA GLU A 221 9.95 21.01 13.36
C GLU A 221 8.46 20.76 13.07
N HIS A 222 7.57 21.41 13.82
CA HIS A 222 6.12 21.29 13.59
C HIS A 222 5.68 22.23 12.49
N VAL A 223 4.86 21.72 11.58
CA VAL A 223 4.24 22.52 10.51
C VAL A 223 2.95 23.13 11.03
N TYR A 224 2.73 24.42 10.75
CA TYR A 224 1.45 25.06 11.05
C TYR A 224 0.35 24.47 10.16
N LEU A 225 -0.73 24.00 10.77
CA LEU A 225 -1.86 23.43 10.05
C LEU A 225 -2.98 24.46 9.86
N PRO A 226 -3.65 24.44 8.69
CA PRO A 226 -4.64 25.46 8.32
C PRO A 226 -5.99 25.32 9.03
N THR A 227 -6.16 24.26 9.83
CA THR A 227 -7.38 23.97 10.58
C THR A 227 -7.05 23.32 11.92
N SER A 228 -8.02 23.31 12.85
CA SER A 228 -7.97 22.46 14.04
C SER A 228 -8.17 20.97 13.70
N PHE A 229 -7.60 20.11 14.54
CA PHE A 229 -7.70 18.64 14.47
C PHE A 229 -8.25 18.09 15.78
N GLY A 230 -8.66 16.82 15.79
CA GLY A 230 -9.31 16.18 16.92
C GLY A 230 -10.82 16.37 16.91
N LYS A 231 -11.44 16.43 18.09
CA LYS A 231 -12.90 16.57 18.23
C LYS A 231 -13.35 17.96 17.76
N THR A 232 -14.32 18.02 16.85
CA THR A 232 -14.90 19.26 16.33
C THR A 232 -16.17 19.65 17.13
N PRO A 233 -16.65 20.90 17.01
CA PRO A 233 -17.90 21.34 17.63
C PRO A 233 -19.13 20.51 17.20
N ASP A 234 -19.14 20.02 15.96
CA ASP A 234 -20.26 19.28 15.36
C ASP A 234 -20.26 17.77 15.72
N ASN A 235 -19.66 17.42 16.87
CA ASN A 235 -19.52 16.04 17.34
C ASN A 235 -18.88 15.10 16.29
N ALA A 236 -17.87 15.59 15.57
CA ALA A 236 -17.07 14.81 14.64
C ALA A 236 -15.59 14.78 15.08
N ILE A 237 -14.80 13.93 14.44
CA ILE A 237 -13.34 13.89 14.60
C ILE A 237 -12.71 14.24 13.26
N ARG A 238 -11.87 15.28 13.25
CA ARG A 238 -11.03 15.65 12.11
C ARG A 238 -9.62 15.12 12.31
N THR A 239 -9.13 14.36 11.33
CA THR A 239 -7.74 13.86 11.30
C THR A 239 -7.06 14.23 9.99
N THR A 240 -5.73 14.21 9.98
CA THR A 240 -5.00 14.10 8.71
C THR A 240 -5.40 12.78 8.04
N HIS A 241 -5.50 12.81 6.72
CA HIS A 241 -5.78 11.64 5.88
C HIS A 241 -4.52 11.26 5.12
N GLU A 242 -3.99 12.21 4.33
CA GLU A 242 -2.92 11.97 3.36
C GLU A 242 -2.08 13.24 3.12
N LEU A 243 -0.84 13.02 2.69
CA LEU A 243 0.09 14.04 2.20
C LEU A 243 0.59 13.60 0.84
N LEU A 244 0.31 14.38 -0.20
CA LEU A 244 0.59 14.04 -1.59
C LEU A 244 0.67 15.33 -2.41
N ASP A 245 1.62 15.43 -3.33
CA ASP A 245 1.65 16.50 -4.34
C ASP A 245 0.66 16.16 -5.46
N ILE A 246 -0.60 16.55 -5.28
CA ILE A 246 -1.71 16.12 -6.14
C ILE A 246 -1.61 16.85 -7.48
N ASN A 247 -1.36 18.16 -7.44
CA ASN A 247 -1.33 19.01 -8.63
C ASN A 247 0.03 19.04 -9.36
N LYS A 248 1.03 18.31 -8.85
CA LYS A 248 2.39 18.26 -9.38
C LYS A 248 3.10 19.62 -9.42
N ASP A 249 2.80 20.50 -8.46
CA ASP A 249 3.55 21.75 -8.27
C ASP A 249 4.81 21.54 -7.40
N GLY A 250 4.99 20.31 -6.92
CA GLY A 250 6.11 19.85 -6.10
C GLY A 250 5.99 20.27 -4.64
N HIS A 251 4.86 20.78 -4.18
CA HIS A 251 4.55 20.92 -2.76
C HIS A 251 3.63 19.79 -2.31
N LEU A 252 3.87 19.24 -1.12
CA LEU A 252 2.91 18.29 -0.55
C LEU A 252 1.63 19.03 -0.19
N ASP A 253 0.50 18.53 -0.70
CA ASP A 253 -0.83 18.94 -0.29
C ASP A 253 -1.30 18.12 0.92
N LEU A 254 -2.20 18.69 1.73
CA LEU A 254 -2.80 18.03 2.89
C LEU A 254 -4.26 17.69 2.63
N ILE A 255 -4.58 16.40 2.71
CA ILE A 255 -5.96 15.94 2.79
C ILE A 255 -6.31 15.69 4.25
N THR A 256 -7.45 16.20 4.68
CA THR A 256 -8.03 15.91 5.99
C THR A 256 -9.31 15.10 5.84
N ARG A 257 -9.60 14.27 6.84
CA ARG A 257 -10.82 13.45 6.93
C ARG A 257 -11.60 13.86 8.17
N THR A 258 -12.87 14.21 8.00
CA THR A 258 -13.79 14.54 9.10
C THR A 258 -14.89 13.49 9.15
N GLN A 259 -14.96 12.72 10.25
CA GLN A 259 -15.94 11.65 10.45
C GLN A 259 -16.79 11.94 11.71
N PRO A 260 -18.13 11.89 11.63
CA PRO A 260 -19.01 12.01 12.79
C PRO A 260 -18.72 10.94 13.86
N ILE A 261 -18.89 11.29 15.13
CA ILE A 261 -18.85 10.33 16.24
C ILE A 261 -20.23 9.68 16.33
N THR A 262 -20.34 8.46 15.82
CA THR A 262 -21.58 7.67 15.77
C THR A 262 -21.41 6.35 16.51
N GLU A 263 -22.51 5.81 17.05
CA GLU A 263 -22.55 4.50 17.69
C GLU A 263 -23.40 3.52 16.87
N GLY A 264 -23.06 2.22 16.96
CA GLY A 264 -23.83 1.15 16.33
C GLY A 264 -24.01 1.32 14.81
N ILE A 265 -25.22 1.02 14.33
CA ILE A 265 -25.58 1.00 12.91
C ILE A 265 -25.50 2.39 12.26
N SER A 266 -25.66 3.49 13.03
CA SER A 266 -25.53 4.85 12.48
C SER A 266 -24.16 5.14 11.87
N GLY A 267 -23.13 4.36 12.24
CA GLY A 267 -21.81 4.46 11.61
C GLY A 267 -21.76 3.96 10.17
N LEU A 268 -22.72 3.13 9.74
CA LEU A 268 -22.81 2.61 8.37
C LEU A 268 -23.41 3.63 7.39
N GLU A 269 -24.13 4.63 7.91
CA GLU A 269 -24.71 5.72 7.11
C GLU A 269 -23.93 7.04 7.32
N ALA A 270 -22.87 7.02 8.13
CA ALA A 270 -22.14 8.23 8.49
C ALA A 270 -21.41 8.81 7.27
N GLN A 271 -21.74 10.05 6.92
CA GLN A 271 -21.05 10.80 5.88
C GLN A 271 -19.64 11.21 6.36
N ILE A 272 -18.62 10.80 5.61
CA ILE A 272 -17.22 11.13 5.83
C ILE A 272 -16.83 12.22 4.84
N ASN A 273 -16.40 13.37 5.35
CA ASN A 273 -16.02 14.52 4.53
C ASN A 273 -14.51 14.63 4.38
N TYR A 274 -14.07 15.07 3.21
CA TYR A 274 -12.66 15.28 2.87
C TYR A 274 -12.40 16.72 2.43
N ASP A 275 -11.36 17.32 2.98
CA ASP A 275 -10.90 18.66 2.63
C ASP A 275 -9.45 18.61 2.17
N LEU A 276 -9.16 19.22 1.03
CA LEU A 276 -7.83 19.41 0.46
C LEU A 276 -7.33 20.83 0.76
N TYR A 277 -6.12 20.91 1.28
CA TYR A 277 -5.37 22.15 1.45
C TYR A 277 -4.11 22.07 0.60
N LEU A 278 -3.98 22.98 -0.37
CA LEU A 278 -2.83 22.96 -1.28
C LEU A 278 -1.55 23.33 -0.55
N GLY A 279 -0.47 22.68 -0.93
CA GLY A 279 0.87 22.89 -0.41
C GLY A 279 1.42 24.28 -0.75
N GLN A 280 2.32 24.74 0.10
CA GLN A 280 3.14 25.93 -0.13
C GLN A 280 4.49 25.71 0.58
N PRO A 281 5.54 26.51 0.30
CA PRO A 281 6.80 26.37 1.01
C PRO A 281 6.58 26.39 2.53
N LYS A 282 7.01 25.30 3.20
CA LYS A 282 6.89 25.11 4.66
C LYS A 282 5.46 25.06 5.23
N GLY A 283 4.44 24.71 4.44
CA GLY A 283 3.10 24.53 4.98
C GLY A 283 2.00 24.33 3.95
N PHE A 284 0.79 24.76 4.31
CA PHE A 284 -0.42 24.59 3.50
C PHE A 284 -1.21 25.90 3.46
N ASN A 285 -1.95 26.12 2.38
CA ASN A 285 -2.86 27.24 2.24
C ASN A 285 -4.05 27.12 3.25
N SER A 286 -4.75 28.22 3.50
CA SER A 286 -5.91 28.23 4.41
C SER A 286 -7.25 27.90 3.73
N GLY A 287 -7.28 27.87 2.39
CA GLY A 287 -8.49 27.66 1.60
C GLY A 287 -8.76 26.18 1.36
N ALA A 288 -9.65 25.58 2.17
CA ALA A 288 -10.08 24.21 1.99
C ALA A 288 -10.88 24.03 0.68
N ILE A 289 -10.45 23.07 -0.14
CA ILE A 289 -11.17 22.60 -1.32
C ILE A 289 -11.91 21.32 -0.92
N LYS A 290 -13.24 21.35 -1.05
CA LYS A 290 -14.10 20.21 -0.72
C LYS A 290 -13.90 19.10 -1.75
N LEU A 291 -13.50 17.93 -1.29
CA LEU A 291 -13.45 16.71 -2.10
C LEU A 291 -14.76 15.91 -1.97
N PRO A 292 -15.04 14.98 -2.89
CA PRO A 292 -16.17 14.06 -2.77
C PRO A 292 -16.20 13.37 -1.40
N HIS A 293 -17.39 13.27 -0.81
CA HIS A 293 -17.59 12.57 0.45
C HIS A 293 -17.82 11.07 0.21
N THR A 294 -17.65 10.26 1.24
CA THR A 294 -18.03 8.84 1.23
C THR A 294 -19.04 8.56 2.33
N ILE A 295 -19.71 7.42 2.25
CA ILE A 295 -20.69 6.99 3.26
C ILE A 295 -20.22 5.70 3.93
N GLY A 296 -20.51 5.59 5.22
CA GLY A 296 -20.36 4.36 5.96
C GLY A 296 -18.93 3.88 6.10
N ALA A 297 -18.71 2.63 5.71
CA ALA A 297 -17.39 2.00 5.71
C ALA A 297 -16.56 2.29 4.44
N GLY A 298 -17.08 3.15 3.57
CA GLY A 298 -16.40 3.64 2.38
C GLY A 298 -15.12 4.43 2.65
N GLY A 299 -14.46 4.86 1.58
CA GLY A 299 -13.23 5.64 1.65
C GLY A 299 -12.87 6.31 0.35
N MET A 300 -11.93 7.26 0.43
CA MET A 300 -11.40 8.02 -0.70
C MET A 300 -9.91 7.74 -0.86
N ARG A 301 -9.46 7.62 -2.12
CA ARG A 301 -8.07 7.39 -2.50
C ARG A 301 -7.69 8.26 -3.70
N ILE A 302 -6.39 8.55 -3.83
CA ILE A 302 -5.78 9.28 -4.94
C ILE A 302 -4.43 8.60 -5.23
N GLU A 303 -4.48 7.45 -5.89
CA GLU A 303 -3.32 6.54 -5.97
C GLU A 303 -2.94 6.15 -7.40
N HIS A 304 -3.84 6.35 -8.39
CA HIS A 304 -3.68 5.81 -9.73
C HIS A 304 -4.01 6.82 -10.82
N ASP A 305 -3.22 6.79 -11.90
CA ASP A 305 -3.46 7.50 -13.16
C ASP A 305 -4.15 6.53 -14.14
N PHE A 306 -5.48 6.60 -14.23
CA PHE A 306 -6.27 5.69 -15.06
C PHE A 306 -6.32 6.10 -16.53
N ASP A 307 -5.87 7.31 -16.85
CA ASP A 307 -6.07 7.91 -18.17
C ASP A 307 -4.76 8.23 -18.92
N GLY A 308 -3.64 8.11 -18.19
CA GLY A 308 -2.26 8.24 -18.66
C GLY A 308 -1.80 9.69 -18.80
N ASP A 309 -2.50 10.67 -18.21
CA ASP A 309 -2.13 12.08 -18.29
C ASP A 309 -1.06 12.51 -17.28
N GLY A 310 -0.65 11.58 -16.42
CA GLY A 310 0.33 11.73 -15.38
C GLY A 310 -0.27 12.17 -14.05
N LEU A 311 -1.49 12.70 -13.99
CA LEU A 311 -2.12 13.11 -12.75
C LEU A 311 -2.83 11.93 -12.08
N LEU A 312 -2.92 11.95 -10.75
CA LEU A 312 -3.56 10.85 -10.01
C LEU A 312 -5.05 11.14 -9.88
N ASP A 313 -5.88 10.23 -10.33
CA ASP A 313 -7.33 10.37 -10.25
C ASP A 313 -7.85 10.11 -8.84
N LEU A 314 -9.02 10.64 -8.52
CA LEU A 314 -9.67 10.42 -7.22
C LEU A 314 -10.69 9.29 -7.34
N GLN A 315 -10.61 8.32 -6.42
CA GLN A 315 -11.58 7.25 -6.30
C GLN A 315 -12.35 7.38 -4.98
N THR A 316 -13.67 7.25 -5.03
CA THR A 316 -14.48 7.02 -3.83
C THR A 316 -15.11 5.65 -3.87
N LEU A 317 -15.10 5.00 -2.72
CA LEU A 317 -15.73 3.72 -2.46
C LEU A 317 -16.87 3.96 -1.50
N SER A 318 -18.08 3.60 -1.88
CA SER A 318 -19.28 3.67 -1.03
C SER A 318 -19.82 2.26 -0.87
N VAL A 319 -19.92 1.81 0.38
CA VAL A 319 -20.43 0.48 0.71
C VAL A 319 -21.72 0.69 1.49
N ASP A 320 -22.85 0.32 0.88
CA ASP A 320 -24.14 0.32 1.57
C ASP A 320 -24.35 -1.03 2.27
N ILE A 321 -24.38 -1.00 3.60
CA ILE A 321 -24.67 -2.20 4.41
C ILE A 321 -26.03 -2.02 5.07
N GLY A 322 -27.05 -2.59 4.43
CA GLY A 322 -28.38 -2.72 5.01
C GLY A 322 -28.46 -3.77 6.13
N LEU A 323 -29.51 -3.70 6.95
CA LEU A 323 -29.78 -4.66 8.04
C LEU A 323 -29.88 -6.11 7.54
N THR A 324 -30.40 -6.33 6.33
CA THR A 324 -30.49 -7.65 5.70
C THR A 324 -29.11 -8.24 5.43
N THR A 325 -28.18 -7.41 4.99
CA THR A 325 -26.79 -7.78 4.74
C THR A 325 -26.08 -8.15 6.04
N ILE A 326 -26.31 -7.37 7.11
CA ILE A 326 -25.78 -7.70 8.46
C ILE A 326 -26.33 -9.04 8.95
N ALA A 327 -27.64 -9.27 8.79
CA ALA A 327 -28.27 -10.53 9.17
C ALA A 327 -27.69 -11.71 8.36
N ALA A 328 -27.50 -11.53 7.04
CA ALA A 328 -26.87 -12.51 6.17
C ALA A 328 -25.44 -12.84 6.61
N MET A 329 -24.62 -11.84 6.95
CA MET A 329 -23.28 -12.08 7.51
C MET A 329 -23.34 -12.89 8.81
N ALA A 330 -24.23 -12.51 9.74
CA ALA A 330 -24.34 -13.18 11.03
C ALA A 330 -24.76 -14.66 10.89
N LEU A 331 -25.66 -14.96 9.95
CA LEU A 331 -26.11 -16.32 9.65
C LEU A 331 -25.10 -17.10 8.79
N GLY A 332 -24.34 -16.43 7.93
CA GLY A 332 -23.40 -16.99 6.96
C GLY A 332 -21.97 -17.19 7.49
N GLY A 333 -21.77 -17.17 8.82
CA GLY A 333 -20.45 -17.37 9.42
C GLY A 333 -19.50 -16.17 9.31
N GLY A 334 -20.05 -14.97 9.10
CA GLY A 334 -19.32 -13.69 9.11
C GLY A 334 -18.90 -13.18 7.73
N LYS A 335 -19.34 -13.80 6.63
CA LYS A 335 -19.03 -13.37 5.26
C LYS A 335 -20.28 -13.19 4.42
N THR A 336 -20.27 -12.20 3.53
CA THR A 336 -21.33 -12.03 2.54
C THR A 336 -20.84 -11.18 1.37
N ASP A 337 -21.46 -11.33 0.21
CA ASP A 337 -21.26 -10.47 -0.94
C ASP A 337 -22.09 -9.18 -0.77
N VAL A 338 -21.47 -8.04 -1.06
CA VAL A 338 -22.09 -6.72 -0.95
C VAL A 338 -21.84 -5.92 -2.22
N ASP A 339 -22.89 -5.25 -2.70
CA ASP A 339 -22.79 -4.30 -3.80
C ASP A 339 -22.08 -3.04 -3.33
N VAL A 340 -21.07 -2.66 -4.09
CA VAL A 340 -20.21 -1.52 -3.78
C VAL A 340 -20.19 -0.58 -4.96
N GLU A 341 -20.51 0.67 -4.68
CA GLU A 341 -20.48 1.76 -5.65
C GLU A 341 -19.10 2.41 -5.62
N MET A 342 -18.42 2.39 -6.77
CA MET A 342 -17.15 3.07 -6.97
C MET A 342 -17.33 4.22 -7.94
N HIS A 343 -16.89 5.41 -7.53
CA HIS A 343 -16.88 6.59 -8.38
C HIS A 343 -15.46 7.04 -8.64
N PHE A 344 -15.18 7.43 -9.87
CA PHE A 344 -13.85 7.86 -10.32
C PHE A 344 -13.95 9.27 -10.87
N PHE A 345 -13.13 10.18 -10.37
CA PHE A 345 -13.15 11.60 -10.71
C PHE A 345 -11.82 11.98 -11.35
N LYS A 346 -11.89 12.37 -12.63
CA LYS A 346 -10.71 12.78 -13.39
C LYS A 346 -10.05 14.00 -12.77
N GLN A 347 -8.73 13.98 -12.69
CA GLN A 347 -7.95 15.16 -12.32
C GLN A 347 -7.71 16.08 -13.54
N HIS A 348 -7.62 17.38 -13.27
CA HIS A 348 -7.32 18.43 -14.21
C HIS A 348 -6.25 19.36 -13.59
N PRO A 349 -5.27 19.83 -14.37
CA PRO A 349 -4.14 20.62 -13.84
C PRO A 349 -4.52 21.87 -13.02
N HIS A 350 -5.63 22.53 -13.33
CA HIS A 350 -6.00 23.82 -12.71
C HIS A 350 -7.26 23.75 -11.83
N THR A 351 -8.19 22.86 -12.16
CA THR A 351 -9.45 22.72 -11.42
C THR A 351 -9.44 21.54 -10.47
N LEU A 352 -8.32 20.82 -10.38
CA LEU A 352 -8.16 19.59 -9.60
C LEU A 352 -9.18 18.55 -10.08
N PHE A 353 -10.10 18.10 -9.24
CA PHE A 353 -11.01 17.02 -9.60
C PHE A 353 -12.30 17.52 -10.28
N ALA A 354 -12.81 16.71 -11.21
CA ALA A 354 -14.15 16.88 -11.76
C ALA A 354 -15.20 16.92 -10.62
N LYS A 355 -16.24 17.74 -10.78
CA LYS A 355 -17.32 17.87 -9.77
C LYS A 355 -18.27 16.67 -9.72
N GLN A 356 -18.26 15.85 -10.75
CA GLN A 356 -19.08 14.64 -10.89
C GLN A 356 -18.17 13.49 -11.34
N PRO A 357 -18.53 12.24 -11.03
CA PRO A 357 -17.75 11.08 -11.48
C PRO A 357 -17.62 11.07 -13.01
N SER A 358 -16.42 10.79 -13.50
CA SER A 358 -16.15 10.54 -14.92
C SER A 358 -16.60 9.14 -15.33
N THR A 359 -16.55 8.18 -14.40
CA THR A 359 -17.16 6.86 -14.53
C THR A 359 -17.55 6.35 -13.15
N GLU A 360 -18.52 5.43 -13.16
CA GLU A 360 -18.98 4.70 -11.99
C GLU A 360 -18.89 3.21 -12.28
N LYS A 361 -18.62 2.40 -11.24
CA LYS A 361 -18.58 0.94 -11.31
C LYS A 361 -19.31 0.40 -10.09
N GLU A 362 -20.34 -0.39 -10.35
CA GLU A 362 -21.00 -1.21 -9.34
C GLU A 362 -20.37 -2.59 -9.38
N VAL A 363 -19.83 -3.02 -8.24
CA VAL A 363 -19.13 -4.30 -8.11
C VAL A 363 -19.59 -5.03 -6.88
N GLU A 364 -19.82 -6.33 -7.03
CA GLU A 364 -20.16 -7.22 -5.93
C GLU A 364 -18.86 -7.73 -5.29
N LEU A 365 -18.71 -7.52 -3.98
CA LEU A 365 -17.50 -7.84 -3.24
C LEU A 365 -17.82 -8.68 -2.00
N GLU A 366 -17.13 -9.80 -1.85
CA GLU A 366 -17.16 -10.58 -0.60
C GLU A 366 -16.46 -9.78 0.50
N ILE A 367 -17.21 -9.44 1.55
CA ILE A 367 -16.68 -8.80 2.76
C ILE A 367 -16.82 -9.75 3.97
N ASP A 368 -15.86 -9.63 4.90
CA ASP A 368 -15.71 -10.49 6.07
C ASP A 368 -15.71 -9.63 7.34
N MET A 369 -16.59 -9.93 8.30
CA MET A 369 -16.71 -9.24 9.59
C MET A 369 -15.43 -9.27 10.43
N LYS A 370 -14.55 -10.26 10.22
CA LYS A 370 -13.25 -10.38 10.91
C LYS A 370 -12.19 -9.45 10.32
N ARG A 371 -12.41 -8.94 9.11
CA ARG A 371 -11.47 -8.05 8.40
C ARG A 371 -11.98 -6.62 8.45
N SER A 372 -11.06 -5.65 8.53
CA SER A 372 -11.42 -4.25 8.38
C SER A 372 -11.94 -4.01 6.96
N MET A 373 -13.12 -3.40 6.84
CA MET A 373 -13.71 -3.01 5.56
C MET A 373 -12.87 -2.01 4.73
N ARG A 374 -11.79 -1.48 5.29
CA ARG A 374 -10.87 -0.55 4.61
C ARG A 374 -10.03 -1.20 3.49
N GLY A 375 -10.03 -2.53 3.38
CA GLY A 375 -9.19 -3.31 2.48
C GLY A 375 -9.95 -4.06 1.40
N ILE A 376 -10.99 -3.45 0.81
CA ILE A 376 -11.66 -4.01 -0.37
C ILE A 376 -10.61 -4.26 -1.47
N PRO A 377 -10.43 -5.52 -1.91
CA PRO A 377 -9.38 -5.88 -2.86
C PRO A 377 -9.91 -5.68 -4.28
N PHE A 378 -9.69 -4.48 -4.82
CA PHE A 378 -9.48 -4.36 -6.26
C PHE A 378 -7.98 -4.35 -6.53
N TYR A 379 -7.60 -4.88 -7.68
CA TYR A 379 -6.22 -4.91 -8.13
C TYR A 379 -6.06 -3.86 -9.22
N THR A 380 -4.93 -3.18 -9.22
CA THR A 380 -4.61 -2.17 -10.22
C THR A 380 -3.29 -2.52 -10.87
N GLY A 381 -3.25 -2.56 -12.20
CA GLY A 381 -2.04 -2.85 -12.98
C GLY A 381 -2.14 -2.33 -14.41
N ASP A 382 -1.03 -2.08 -15.10
CA ASP A 382 -1.08 -1.91 -16.57
C ASP A 382 -1.09 -3.30 -17.20
N LEU A 383 -2.27 -3.83 -17.56
CA LEU A 383 -2.40 -5.21 -18.06
C LEU A 383 -2.30 -5.30 -19.58
N ASN A 384 -2.28 -4.16 -20.28
CA ASN A 384 -2.31 -4.13 -21.75
C ASN A 384 -1.10 -3.40 -22.37
N GLY A 385 -0.28 -2.74 -21.55
CA GLY A 385 0.97 -2.09 -21.92
C GLY A 385 0.78 -0.68 -22.47
N ASP A 386 -0.39 -0.06 -22.24
CA ASP A 386 -0.70 1.29 -22.74
C ASP A 386 -0.35 2.41 -21.76
N LYS A 387 0.28 2.06 -20.63
CA LYS A 387 0.72 2.93 -19.53
C LYS A 387 -0.42 3.61 -18.78
N LYS A 388 -1.66 3.15 -18.95
CA LYS A 388 -2.78 3.56 -18.11
C LYS A 388 -3.01 2.49 -17.07
N GLN A 389 -3.42 2.90 -15.88
CA GLN A 389 -3.80 1.93 -14.87
C GLN A 389 -5.11 1.24 -15.29
N ASP A 390 -5.15 -0.09 -15.21
CA ASP A 390 -6.36 -0.89 -15.30
C ASP A 390 -6.84 -1.30 -13.91
N ILE A 391 -8.12 -1.63 -13.78
CA ILE A 391 -8.68 -2.15 -12.53
C ILE A 391 -9.29 -3.54 -12.71
N VAL A 392 -9.05 -4.41 -11.73
CA VAL A 392 -9.52 -5.78 -11.72
C VAL A 392 -10.33 -6.07 -10.48
N PHE A 393 -11.49 -6.67 -10.68
CA PHE A 393 -12.40 -7.10 -9.61
C PHE A 393 -12.58 -8.61 -9.63
N LYS A 394 -12.46 -9.23 -8.47
CA LYS A 394 -12.87 -10.62 -8.24
C LYS A 394 -14.38 -10.67 -8.03
N SER A 395 -15.08 -11.43 -8.87
CA SER A 395 -16.52 -11.72 -8.76
C SER A 395 -16.71 -13.22 -8.54
N GLY A 396 -17.13 -13.57 -7.33
CA GLY A 396 -17.24 -14.95 -6.87
C GLY A 396 -15.90 -15.70 -6.84
N ASP A 397 -15.95 -17.01 -7.05
CA ASP A 397 -14.81 -17.93 -7.02
C ASP A 397 -14.22 -18.23 -8.41
N LYS A 398 -14.79 -17.65 -9.47
CA LYS A 398 -14.51 -18.07 -10.86
C LYS A 398 -14.26 -16.98 -11.87
N THR A 399 -14.49 -15.71 -11.52
CA THR A 399 -14.47 -14.63 -12.51
C THR A 399 -13.62 -13.47 -12.02
N LEU A 400 -12.68 -13.03 -12.85
CA LEU A 400 -12.11 -11.69 -12.76
C LEU A 400 -12.73 -10.81 -13.85
N ASN A 401 -13.13 -9.61 -13.47
CA ASN A 401 -13.59 -8.57 -14.37
C ASN A 401 -12.51 -7.49 -14.46
N ILE A 402 -11.98 -7.25 -15.66
CA ILE A 402 -10.96 -6.24 -15.94
C ILE A 402 -11.64 -5.07 -16.65
N TYR A 403 -11.49 -3.87 -16.10
CA TYR A 403 -11.85 -2.63 -16.76
C TYR A 403 -10.56 -1.88 -17.11
N TYR A 404 -10.30 -1.73 -18.40
CA TYR A 404 -9.10 -1.09 -18.90
C TYR A 404 -9.15 0.43 -18.71
N GLY A 405 -8.00 1.04 -18.44
CA GLY A 405 -7.79 2.49 -18.41
C GLY A 405 -8.17 3.16 -19.72
N ALA A 406 -8.63 4.42 -19.66
CA ALA A 406 -9.15 5.14 -20.81
C ALA A 406 -9.03 6.67 -20.67
N SER A 407 -8.47 7.32 -21.70
CA SER A 407 -8.18 8.77 -21.68
C SER A 407 -9.41 9.68 -21.50
N SER A 408 -10.60 9.23 -21.87
CA SER A 408 -11.80 10.08 -21.83
C SER A 408 -12.55 10.01 -20.50
N ASN A 409 -12.75 8.80 -19.95
CA ASN A 409 -13.63 8.56 -18.80
C ASN A 409 -12.94 7.74 -17.71
N LEU A 410 -11.62 7.76 -17.65
CA LEU A 410 -10.75 7.00 -16.74
C LEU A 410 -10.77 5.48 -16.96
N LEU A 411 -11.96 4.85 -17.00
CA LEU A 411 -12.09 3.42 -17.22
C LEU A 411 -13.10 3.13 -18.33
N ASN A 412 -12.82 2.09 -19.10
CA ASN A 412 -13.76 1.57 -20.09
C ASN A 412 -15.06 1.09 -19.44
N LYS A 413 -16.17 1.23 -20.20
CA LYS A 413 -17.49 0.73 -19.78
C LYS A 413 -17.56 -0.79 -19.88
N GLU A 414 -16.98 -1.34 -20.95
CA GLU A 414 -16.91 -2.78 -21.16
C GLU A 414 -15.81 -3.40 -20.32
N ARG A 415 -16.04 -4.63 -19.88
CA ARG A 415 -15.10 -5.42 -19.10
C ARG A 415 -14.63 -6.64 -19.87
N LYS A 416 -13.35 -6.96 -19.76
CA LYS A 416 -12.82 -8.27 -20.14
C LYS A 416 -13.00 -9.24 -18.97
N LYS A 417 -13.45 -10.47 -19.26
CA LYS A 417 -13.62 -11.51 -18.24
C LYS A 417 -12.51 -12.54 -18.34
N ILE A 418 -11.94 -12.91 -17.21
CA ILE A 418 -11.13 -14.11 -17.07
C ILE A 418 -11.93 -15.11 -16.25
N SER A 419 -12.27 -16.26 -16.85
CA SER A 419 -13.04 -17.33 -16.20
C SER A 419 -12.13 -18.49 -15.85
N ARG A 420 -11.86 -18.66 -14.54
CA ARG A 420 -11.03 -19.74 -14.00
C ARG A 420 -11.26 -19.87 -12.50
N LYS A 421 -10.99 -21.03 -11.90
CA LYS A 421 -11.04 -21.18 -10.43
C LYS A 421 -10.06 -20.21 -9.79
N LEU A 422 -10.55 -19.33 -8.92
CA LEU A 422 -9.75 -18.33 -8.21
C LEU A 422 -9.36 -18.83 -6.81
N PRO A 423 -8.28 -18.29 -6.23
CA PRO A 423 -8.01 -18.44 -4.80
C PRO A 423 -9.21 -17.98 -3.96
N GLU A 424 -9.47 -18.68 -2.85
CA GLU A 424 -10.54 -18.31 -1.92
C GLU A 424 -10.28 -16.92 -1.31
N ASN A 425 -9.03 -16.67 -0.91
CA ASN A 425 -8.62 -15.38 -0.38
C ASN A 425 -8.26 -14.41 -1.52
N ALA A 426 -8.96 -13.28 -1.60
CA ALA A 426 -8.69 -12.28 -2.62
C ALA A 426 -7.26 -11.71 -2.57
N ASN A 427 -6.62 -11.66 -1.39
CA ASN A 427 -5.23 -11.21 -1.27
C ASN A 427 -4.20 -12.22 -1.82
N ASP A 428 -4.65 -13.38 -2.30
CA ASP A 428 -3.80 -14.38 -2.95
C ASP A 428 -3.81 -14.25 -4.48
N ILE A 429 -4.40 -13.17 -5.00
CA ILE A 429 -4.31 -12.73 -6.38
C ILE A 429 -3.51 -11.44 -6.38
N VAL A 430 -2.45 -11.38 -7.17
CA VAL A 430 -1.54 -10.23 -7.22
C VAL A 430 -1.10 -9.99 -8.65
N LEU A 431 -0.69 -8.75 -8.94
CA LEU A 431 -0.23 -8.30 -10.25
C LEU A 431 1.24 -7.89 -10.16
N VAL A 432 2.07 -8.41 -11.07
CA VAL A 432 3.52 -8.12 -11.15
C VAL A 432 3.94 -8.31 -12.61
N ASP A 433 4.75 -7.40 -13.17
CA ASP A 433 5.42 -7.64 -14.47
C ASP A 433 6.51 -8.71 -14.28
N ILE A 434 6.26 -9.95 -14.70
CA ILE A 434 7.15 -11.09 -14.44
C ILE A 434 8.23 -11.20 -15.53
N ASP A 435 7.87 -10.89 -16.78
CA ASP A 435 8.73 -11.09 -17.95
C ASP A 435 9.41 -9.79 -18.44
N GLY A 436 9.13 -8.66 -17.80
CA GLY A 436 9.71 -7.35 -18.10
C GLY A 436 9.16 -6.74 -19.39
N ASN A 437 7.98 -7.17 -19.85
CA ASN A 437 7.38 -6.67 -21.09
C ASN A 437 6.62 -5.35 -20.90
N GLY A 438 6.57 -4.83 -19.67
CA GLY A 438 5.88 -3.60 -19.31
C GLY A 438 4.39 -3.77 -19.06
N LYS A 439 3.88 -5.01 -19.03
CA LYS A 439 2.54 -5.36 -18.59
C LYS A 439 2.62 -6.16 -17.31
N GLU A 440 1.69 -5.91 -16.42
CA GLU A 440 1.56 -6.71 -15.22
C GLU A 440 0.87 -8.05 -15.53
N ASP A 441 1.40 -9.13 -14.97
CA ASP A 441 0.91 -10.49 -15.08
C ASP A 441 0.17 -10.90 -13.80
N PHE A 442 -0.76 -11.85 -13.92
CA PHE A 442 -1.45 -12.38 -12.76
C PHE A 442 -0.66 -13.49 -12.09
N ILE A 443 -0.59 -13.44 -10.76
CA ILE A 443 -0.16 -14.55 -9.91
C ILE A 443 -1.33 -14.97 -9.02
N PHE A 444 -1.61 -16.27 -9.01
CA PHE A 444 -2.64 -16.90 -8.21
C PHE A 444 -2.00 -17.88 -7.23
N LYS A 445 -2.07 -17.58 -5.94
CA LYS A 445 -1.61 -18.50 -4.90
C LYS A 445 -2.78 -19.35 -4.41
N TYR A 446 -2.65 -20.66 -4.53
CA TYR A 446 -3.58 -21.62 -3.94
C TYR A 446 -2.93 -22.28 -2.74
N ALA A 447 -3.62 -22.27 -1.59
CA ALA A 447 -3.19 -22.97 -0.40
C ALA A 447 -4.25 -24.00 0.01
N ASP A 448 -3.82 -25.18 0.44
CA ASP A 448 -4.71 -26.18 1.04
C ASP A 448 -4.96 -25.92 2.55
N GLU A 449 -5.76 -26.78 3.18
CA GLU A 449 -6.05 -26.68 4.62
C GLU A 449 -4.80 -26.78 5.50
N ASN A 450 -3.76 -27.48 5.05
CA ASN A 450 -2.48 -27.64 5.74
C ASN A 450 -1.49 -26.51 5.45
N GLY A 451 -1.89 -25.53 4.62
CA GLY A 451 -1.05 -24.44 4.16
C GLY A 451 -0.06 -24.83 3.07
N GLN A 452 -0.09 -26.05 2.52
CA GLN A 452 0.72 -26.35 1.34
C GLN A 452 0.22 -25.48 0.19
N ALA A 453 1.12 -24.66 -0.36
CA ALA A 453 0.77 -23.65 -1.33
C ALA A 453 1.50 -23.84 -2.66
N ARG A 454 0.88 -23.35 -3.73
CA ARG A 454 1.44 -23.30 -5.08
C ARG A 454 1.00 -22.02 -5.78
N LEU A 455 1.84 -21.53 -6.68
CA LEU A 455 1.58 -20.37 -7.52
C LEU A 455 1.23 -20.85 -8.93
N GLU A 456 0.20 -20.26 -9.52
CA GLU A 456 -0.03 -20.28 -10.96
C GLU A 456 0.12 -18.87 -11.52
N THR A 457 0.71 -18.73 -12.69
CA THR A 457 0.82 -17.45 -13.38
C THR A 457 0.00 -17.41 -14.65
N LEU A 458 -0.42 -16.21 -15.03
CA LEU A 458 -1.05 -15.93 -16.31
C LEU A 458 -0.41 -14.66 -16.87
N LEU A 459 0.40 -14.83 -17.91
CA LEU A 459 1.11 -13.75 -18.59
C LEU A 459 0.18 -12.97 -19.54
N ASN A 460 0.37 -11.66 -19.68
CA ASN A 460 -0.48 -10.74 -20.46
C ASN A 460 0.11 -10.21 -21.78
#